data_AF-A0A956IMN5-F1
#
_entry.id   AF-A0A956IMN5-F1
#
_cell.length_a   1.000
_cell.length_b   1.000
_cell.length_c   1.000
_cell.angle_alpha   90.00
_cell.angle_beta   90.00
_cell.angle_gamma   90.00
#
_symmetry.space_group_name_H-M   'P 1'
#
loop_
_entity.id
_entity.type
_entity.pdbx_description
1 polymer ?
#
loop_
_entity_poly.entity_id
_entity_poly.type
_entity_poly.pdbx_seq_one_letter_code
_entity_poly.pdbx_strand_id
1 'polypeptide(L)'
;MRVYSLVLGLGVLCLSCGSDGDSAGAGGTAASGGQGGGAGSEQGGSGGGSGASGGSSGNTSGGSGGSGGSVPACLRACSTAADCAMGSAPYDAAHYACEGGVCRWQGCKGDSDCAALGNYVCRERDGLAQCVKGCSSLGDCGSDALYDDADNYSCTDGGCIYRGCNREAECDALGADVGQPYTCADLGGGSFCFPECVTASDCSLGQPGLMDRNYECDQGVCRYTGCVGDSDCASLGNFVCR
;
A
#
# COMPACT_ATOMS: atom_id res chain seq x y z
N MET A 1 19.39 -11.59 -9.12
CA MET A 1 18.30 -11.36 -8.15
C MET A 1 17.91 -9.90 -8.27
N ARG A 2 16.76 -9.59 -8.87
CA ARG A 2 16.21 -8.23 -8.93
C ARG A 2 15.44 -8.00 -7.63
N VAL A 3 15.88 -7.05 -6.82
CA VAL A 3 15.17 -6.63 -5.61
C VAL A 3 14.10 -5.65 -6.07
N TYR A 4 12.88 -6.13 -6.29
CA TYR A 4 11.72 -5.26 -6.47
C TYR A 4 11.35 -4.72 -5.10
N SER A 5 11.51 -3.40 -4.90
CA SER A 5 11.04 -2.72 -3.70
C SER A 5 9.53 -2.58 -3.78
N LEU A 6 8.85 -3.32 -2.92
CA LEU A 6 7.40 -3.35 -2.74
C LEU A 6 6.94 -2.01 -2.16
N VAL A 7 6.34 -1.14 -2.99
CA VAL A 7 5.71 0.10 -2.53
C VAL A 7 4.28 -0.24 -2.12
N LEU A 8 4.09 -0.66 -0.87
CA LEU A 8 2.76 -0.68 -0.24
C LEU A 8 2.42 0.73 0.22
N GLY A 9 1.20 1.17 -0.09
CA GLY A 9 0.65 2.52 0.12
C GLY A 9 0.50 2.96 1.58
N LEU A 10 1.59 2.94 2.35
CA LEU A 10 1.88 3.92 3.38
C LEU A 10 3.02 4.76 2.81
N GLY A 11 2.80 6.06 2.59
CA GLY A 11 3.69 6.98 1.87
C GLY A 11 5.14 7.04 2.38
N VAL A 12 5.93 6.01 2.10
CA VAL A 12 7.38 5.95 2.23
C VAL A 12 7.91 5.94 0.79
N LEU A 13 8.28 7.11 0.29
CA LEU A 13 8.99 7.23 -0.98
C LEU A 13 10.34 6.52 -0.87
N CYS A 14 10.41 5.31 -1.42
CA CYS A 14 11.68 4.68 -1.78
C CYS A 14 12.17 5.27 -3.10
N LEU A 15 13.02 6.30 -3.02
CA LEU A 15 13.81 6.80 -4.16
C LEU A 15 14.89 5.76 -4.53
N SER A 16 14.71 5.06 -5.65
CA SER A 16 15.80 4.35 -6.31
C SER A 16 16.58 5.33 -7.19
N CYS A 17 17.85 5.56 -6.87
CA CYS A 17 18.81 6.24 -7.74
C CYS A 17 19.15 5.37 -8.96
N GLY A 18 19.22 6.00 -10.14
CA GLY A 18 19.38 5.34 -11.42
C GLY A 18 20.73 4.66 -11.67
N SER A 19 20.76 3.89 -12.75
CA SER A 19 21.98 3.58 -13.50
C SER A 19 21.60 3.48 -14.97
N ASP A 20 22.19 4.37 -15.76
CA ASP A 20 22.14 4.38 -17.22
C ASP A 20 22.61 3.05 -17.81
N GLY A 21 21.94 2.58 -18.85
CA GLY A 21 22.29 1.37 -19.57
C GLY A 21 21.67 1.33 -20.96
N ASP A 22 22.39 1.90 -21.92
CA ASP A 22 22.21 1.68 -23.36
C ASP A 22 22.10 0.19 -23.71
N SER A 23 21.15 -0.18 -24.57
CA SER A 23 21.29 -1.33 -25.47
C SER A 23 20.30 -1.23 -26.64
N ALA A 24 20.87 -0.95 -27.82
CA ALA A 24 20.25 -1.15 -29.12
C ALA A 24 20.08 -2.65 -29.43
N GLY A 25 19.07 -3.01 -30.25
CA GLY A 25 19.17 -4.21 -31.09
C GLY A 25 17.90 -5.01 -31.37
N ALA A 26 17.40 -4.84 -32.60
CA ALA A 26 16.88 -5.86 -33.51
C ALA A 26 15.62 -6.70 -33.17
N GLY A 27 14.55 -6.45 -33.94
CA GLY A 27 14.11 -7.36 -35.01
C GLY A 27 13.54 -8.73 -34.65
N GLY A 28 12.23 -8.92 -34.89
CA GLY A 28 11.61 -10.24 -34.91
C GLY A 28 10.15 -10.19 -35.36
N THR A 29 9.91 -10.54 -36.62
CA THR A 29 8.61 -10.70 -37.26
C THR A 29 7.85 -11.93 -36.77
N ALA A 30 6.53 -11.76 -36.63
CA ALA A 30 5.40 -12.70 -36.73
C ALA A 30 5.66 -14.22 -36.75
N ALA A 31 5.01 -14.93 -35.84
CA ALA A 31 4.56 -16.30 -36.05
C ALA A 31 3.13 -16.50 -35.53
N SER A 32 2.36 -17.17 -36.37
CA SER A 32 0.94 -17.47 -36.33
C SER A 32 0.60 -18.79 -35.64
N GLY A 33 -0.59 -18.85 -35.03
CA GLY A 33 -1.47 -20.04 -35.09
C GLY A 33 -1.37 -21.06 -33.96
N GLY A 34 -2.51 -21.31 -33.31
CA GLY A 34 -2.69 -22.44 -32.39
C GLY A 34 -4.13 -22.52 -31.86
N GLN A 35 -5.01 -23.19 -32.60
CA GLN A 35 -6.35 -23.64 -32.17
C GLN A 35 -6.26 -25.00 -31.46
N GLY A 36 -7.15 -25.21 -30.48
CA GLY A 36 -7.49 -26.49 -29.85
C GLY A 36 -7.76 -26.27 -28.36
N GLY A 37 -8.96 -26.46 -27.80
CA GLY A 37 -9.95 -27.50 -28.04
C GLY A 37 -9.81 -28.54 -26.93
N GLY A 38 -10.77 -28.62 -26.00
CA GLY A 38 -10.76 -29.66 -24.97
C GLY A 38 -11.76 -29.43 -23.84
N ALA A 39 -13.00 -29.85 -24.07
CA ALA A 39 -13.99 -30.07 -23.02
C ALA A 39 -13.60 -31.32 -22.20
N GLY A 40 -13.73 -31.23 -20.87
CA GLY A 40 -13.58 -32.36 -19.95
C GLY A 40 -14.46 -32.15 -18.74
N SER A 41 -15.52 -32.95 -18.65
CA SER A 41 -16.47 -33.03 -17.54
C SER A 41 -16.20 -34.29 -16.73
N GLU A 42 -15.91 -34.19 -15.43
CA GLU A 42 -16.02 -35.26 -14.42
C GLU A 42 -16.30 -34.56 -13.08
N GLN A 43 -17.48 -34.61 -12.44
CA GLN A 43 -18.22 -35.71 -11.83
C GLN A 43 -17.57 -36.29 -10.56
N GLY A 44 -18.19 -36.00 -9.41
CA GLY A 44 -18.24 -36.91 -8.26
C GLY A 44 -17.61 -36.40 -6.97
N GLY A 45 -18.39 -36.38 -5.88
CA GLY A 45 -17.80 -36.29 -4.53
C GLY A 45 -18.70 -35.79 -3.40
N SER A 46 -19.89 -36.37 -3.21
CA SER A 46 -20.66 -36.17 -1.98
C SER A 46 -20.02 -36.96 -0.83
N GLY A 47 -19.42 -36.29 0.14
CA GLY A 47 -18.87 -36.89 1.36
C GLY A 47 -19.42 -36.21 2.60
N GLY A 48 -20.42 -36.83 3.22
CA GLY A 48 -20.99 -36.41 4.50
C GLY A 48 -20.07 -36.73 5.67
N GLY A 49 -19.97 -35.80 6.60
CA GLY A 49 -19.29 -35.97 7.88
C GLY A 49 -20.07 -35.27 8.99
N SER A 50 -20.98 -36.00 9.63
CA SER A 50 -21.61 -35.62 10.89
C SER A 50 -20.62 -35.87 12.03
N GLY A 51 -20.29 -34.86 12.83
CA GLY A 51 -19.38 -35.06 13.96
C GLY A 51 -19.33 -33.91 14.96
N ALA A 52 -19.91 -34.18 16.13
CA ALA A 52 -19.60 -33.64 17.46
C ALA A 52 -19.96 -32.18 17.80
N SER A 53 -21.13 -32.07 18.42
CA SER A 53 -21.45 -31.13 19.49
C SER A 53 -20.49 -31.29 20.69
N GLY A 54 -19.82 -30.21 21.08
CA GLY A 54 -19.05 -30.08 22.31
C GLY A 54 -18.96 -28.62 22.73
N GLY A 55 -19.83 -28.20 23.65
CA GLY A 55 -19.79 -26.86 24.22
C GLY A 55 -18.72 -26.69 25.29
N SER A 56 -18.21 -25.48 25.43
CA SER A 56 -17.84 -24.90 26.72
C SER A 56 -17.62 -23.39 26.61
N SER A 57 -18.50 -22.68 27.33
CA SER A 57 -18.19 -21.57 28.22
C SER A 57 -17.45 -20.37 27.63
N GLY A 58 -18.24 -19.33 27.36
CA GLY A 58 -17.77 -18.03 26.94
C GLY A 58 -16.97 -17.31 28.03
N ASN A 59 -15.93 -16.64 27.57
CA ASN A 59 -15.45 -15.39 28.13
C ASN A 59 -15.58 -14.35 27.02
N THR A 60 -16.80 -13.83 26.83
CA THR A 60 -17.01 -12.64 26.01
C THR A 60 -16.50 -11.45 26.79
N SER A 61 -15.20 -11.18 26.65
CA SER A 61 -14.62 -9.88 26.97
C SER A 61 -15.35 -8.84 26.14
N GLY A 62 -16.23 -8.07 26.80
CA GLY A 62 -17.02 -7.02 26.18
C GLY A 62 -16.10 -6.04 25.46
N GLY A 63 -16.16 -6.06 24.12
CA GLY A 63 -15.53 -5.09 23.28
C GLY A 63 -16.18 -3.74 23.55
N SER A 64 -15.54 -2.93 24.39
CA SER A 64 -15.85 -1.52 24.53
C SER A 64 -15.81 -0.90 23.14
N GLY A 65 -16.94 -0.36 22.68
CA GLY A 65 -17.03 0.42 21.44
C GLY A 65 -16.00 1.55 21.50
N GLY A 66 -14.84 1.30 20.89
CA GLY A 66 -13.67 2.16 21.00
C GLY A 66 -13.93 3.44 20.24
N SER A 67 -13.89 4.58 20.96
CA SER A 67 -13.55 5.85 20.34
C SER A 67 -12.32 5.62 19.45
N GLY A 68 -12.41 5.98 18.17
CA GLY A 68 -11.41 5.69 17.14
C GLY A 68 -10.00 6.13 17.51
N GLY A 69 -9.30 5.28 18.25
CA GLY A 69 -7.90 5.44 18.56
C GLY A 69 -7.09 5.33 17.28
N SER A 70 -6.08 6.17 17.13
CA SER A 70 -5.09 6.02 16.06
C SER A 70 -4.49 4.61 16.13
N VAL A 71 -4.48 3.91 14.99
CA VAL A 71 -3.77 2.64 14.85
C VAL A 71 -2.27 2.92 15.06
N PRO A 72 -1.60 2.30 16.05
CA PRO A 72 -0.19 2.55 16.30
C PRO A 72 0.66 2.26 15.07
N ALA A 73 1.64 3.10 14.78
CA ALA A 73 2.50 2.95 13.62
C ALA A 73 3.99 3.07 14.00
N CYS A 74 4.85 2.49 13.17
CA CYS A 74 6.28 2.74 13.28
C CYS A 74 6.58 4.13 12.76
N LEU A 75 6.87 5.06 13.67
CA LEU A 75 7.24 6.44 13.38
C LEU A 75 8.73 6.64 13.63
N ARG A 76 9.38 7.45 12.79
CA ARG A 76 10.80 7.79 12.97
C ARG A 76 10.97 8.58 14.26
N ALA A 77 11.88 8.15 15.12
CA ALA A 77 12.20 8.87 16.35
C ALA A 77 13.07 10.10 16.04
N CYS A 78 12.95 11.14 16.86
CA CYS A 78 13.71 12.38 16.72
C CYS A 78 13.98 13.06 18.05
N SER A 79 15.02 13.89 18.07
CA SER A 79 15.24 14.94 19.08
C SER A 79 14.98 16.33 18.49
N THR A 80 15.16 16.49 17.18
CA THR A 80 14.90 17.74 16.44
C THR A 80 14.29 17.43 15.07
N ALA A 81 13.72 18.44 14.41
CA ALA A 81 13.18 18.29 13.05
C ALA A 81 14.25 17.86 12.01
N ALA A 82 15.53 18.15 12.28
CA ALA A 82 16.62 17.75 11.38
C ALA A 82 16.81 16.23 11.32
N ASP A 83 16.48 15.50 12.39
CA ASP A 83 16.56 14.04 12.43
C ASP A 83 15.51 13.37 11.50
N CYS A 84 14.48 14.14 11.13
CA CYS A 84 13.38 13.71 10.27
C CYS A 84 13.64 13.94 8.79
N ALA A 85 14.65 14.74 8.44
CA ALA A 85 14.97 15.04 7.06
C ALA A 85 15.46 13.79 6.31
N MET A 86 14.90 13.56 5.12
CA MET A 86 15.29 12.46 4.22
C MET A 86 15.99 12.97 2.96
N GLY A 87 16.14 14.28 2.79
CA GLY A 87 16.84 14.86 1.65
C GLY A 87 16.49 16.34 1.45
N SER A 88 16.25 16.70 0.19
CA SER A 88 15.73 18.02 -0.20
C SER A 88 14.22 18.12 -0.02
N ALA A 89 13.69 19.33 -0.17
CA ALA A 89 12.26 19.57 -0.30
C ALA A 89 11.60 18.56 -1.28
N PRO A 90 10.41 18.04 -0.92
CA PRO A 90 9.64 18.38 0.28
C PRO A 90 10.17 17.69 1.56
N TYR A 91 11.06 16.71 1.47
CA TYR A 91 11.48 15.87 2.61
C TYR A 91 12.65 16.44 3.45
N ASP A 92 12.80 17.76 3.52
CA ASP A 92 13.81 18.40 4.35
C ASP A 92 13.27 18.75 5.75
N ALA A 93 14.15 19.24 6.64
CA ALA A 93 13.80 19.55 8.02
C ALA A 93 12.70 20.63 8.18
N ALA A 94 12.47 21.48 7.16
CA ALA A 94 11.50 22.56 7.25
C ALA A 94 10.04 22.08 7.18
N HIS A 95 9.83 20.81 6.84
CA HIS A 95 8.52 20.20 6.64
C HIS A 95 8.19 19.13 7.70
N TYR A 96 9.04 18.99 8.73
CA TYR A 96 8.81 18.09 9.85
C TYR A 96 8.79 18.84 11.18
N ALA A 97 7.95 18.37 12.09
CA ALA A 97 7.99 18.67 13.51
C ALA A 97 8.59 17.47 14.26
N CYS A 98 9.35 17.72 15.33
CA CYS A 98 9.68 16.67 16.30
C CYS A 98 8.77 16.82 17.52
N GLU A 99 7.67 16.08 17.54
CA GLU A 99 6.62 16.15 18.57
C GLU A 99 6.57 14.83 19.33
N GLY A 100 6.65 14.87 20.67
CA GLY A 100 6.62 13.65 21.49
C GLY A 100 7.77 12.66 21.20
N GLY A 101 8.89 13.15 20.65
CA GLY A 101 10.04 12.32 20.25
C GLY A 101 9.85 11.57 18.93
N VAL A 102 8.83 11.90 18.13
CA VAL A 102 8.60 11.34 16.80
C VAL A 102 8.48 12.41 15.72
N CYS A 103 8.90 12.05 14.51
CA CYS A 103 8.81 12.86 13.33
C CYS A 103 7.38 12.96 12.84
N ARG A 104 6.81 14.16 12.86
CA ARG A 104 5.49 14.46 12.31
C ARG A 104 5.64 15.29 11.04
N TRP A 105 5.13 14.78 9.93
CA TRP A 105 5.07 15.51 8.66
C TRP A 105 4.09 16.69 8.78
N GLN A 106 4.52 17.88 8.36
CA GLN A 106 3.71 19.10 8.37
C GLN A 106 3.06 19.43 7.02
N GLY A 107 3.40 18.69 5.97
CA GLY A 107 2.93 18.96 4.62
C GLY A 107 3.85 19.89 3.83
N CYS A 108 3.67 19.89 2.51
CA CYS A 108 4.28 20.89 1.64
C CYS A 108 3.66 22.28 1.89
N LYS A 109 4.41 23.35 1.66
CA LYS A 109 3.97 24.75 1.87
C LYS A 109 3.57 25.44 0.56
N GLY A 110 4.01 24.90 -0.57
CA GLY A 110 3.60 25.35 -1.90
C GLY A 110 4.19 24.49 -3.01
N ASP A 111 3.79 24.76 -4.25
CA ASP A 111 4.22 23.99 -5.43
C ASP A 111 5.74 23.98 -5.62
N SER A 112 6.45 25.01 -5.14
CA SER A 112 7.92 25.05 -5.15
C SER A 112 8.57 23.92 -4.38
N ASP A 113 7.94 23.43 -3.31
CA ASP A 113 8.50 22.33 -2.50
C ASP A 113 8.40 21.00 -3.25
N CYS A 114 7.43 20.88 -4.16
CA CYS A 114 7.17 19.68 -4.94
C CYS A 114 7.88 19.69 -6.30
N ALA A 115 8.36 20.84 -6.77
CA ALA A 115 8.96 21.01 -8.10
C ALA A 115 10.17 20.11 -8.34
N ALA A 116 10.94 19.77 -7.29
CA ALA A 116 12.07 18.85 -7.39
C ALA A 116 11.67 17.41 -7.77
N LEU A 117 10.40 17.04 -7.58
CA LEU A 117 9.83 15.74 -7.94
C LEU A 117 9.34 15.67 -9.39
N GLY A 118 9.48 16.76 -10.17
CA GLY A 118 9.02 16.85 -11.55
C GLY A 118 7.71 17.63 -11.66
N ASN A 119 6.67 17.04 -12.24
CA ASN A 119 5.38 17.68 -12.47
C ASN A 119 4.46 17.66 -11.23
N TYR A 120 5.01 17.64 -10.02
CA TYR A 120 4.21 17.54 -8.79
C TYR A 120 3.80 18.93 -8.28
N VAL A 121 2.63 18.97 -7.65
CA VAL A 121 2.02 20.17 -7.06
C VAL A 121 1.62 19.92 -5.62
N CYS A 122 1.59 20.97 -4.81
CA CYS A 122 1.25 20.90 -3.39
C CYS A 122 -0.26 21.08 -3.20
N ARG A 123 -0.97 20.04 -2.74
CA ARG A 123 -2.42 20.09 -2.55
C ARG A 123 -2.84 19.55 -1.20
N GLU A 124 -3.84 20.18 -0.59
CA GLU A 124 -4.40 19.74 0.69
C GLU A 124 -5.18 18.43 0.51
N ARG A 125 -4.90 17.46 1.40
CA ARG A 125 -5.56 16.16 1.46
C ARG A 125 -5.79 15.82 2.93
N ASP A 126 -7.05 15.68 3.32
CA ASP A 126 -7.42 15.27 4.68
C ASP A 126 -6.77 16.14 5.78
N GLY A 127 -6.69 17.46 5.52
CA GLY A 127 -6.09 18.45 6.41
C GLY A 127 -4.56 18.51 6.38
N LEU A 128 -3.90 17.80 5.46
CA LEU A 128 -2.44 17.83 5.30
C LEU A 128 -2.06 18.01 3.82
N ALA A 129 -1.23 19.01 3.53
CA ALA A 129 -0.77 19.26 2.17
C ALA A 129 0.26 18.21 1.73
N GLN A 130 0.06 17.60 0.57
CA GLN A 130 0.93 16.57 0.01
C GLN A 130 1.36 16.95 -1.41
N CYS A 131 2.57 16.54 -1.79
CA CYS A 131 3.00 16.61 -3.18
C CYS A 131 2.30 15.50 -3.96
N VAL A 132 1.38 15.89 -4.85
CA VAL A 132 0.66 14.98 -5.75
C VAL A 132 1.04 15.28 -7.18
N LYS A 133 0.95 14.28 -8.07
CA LYS A 133 1.21 14.49 -9.51
C LYS A 133 0.27 15.58 -10.03
N GLY A 134 0.80 16.56 -10.74
CA GLY A 134 0.02 17.64 -11.32
C GLY A 134 -0.73 17.17 -12.58
N CYS A 135 -1.87 17.80 -12.85
CA CYS A 135 -2.71 17.48 -14.00
C CYS A 135 -3.40 18.70 -14.59
N SER A 136 -3.62 18.64 -15.90
CA SER A 136 -4.52 19.48 -16.67
C SER A 136 -5.77 18.72 -17.11
N SER A 137 -5.66 17.40 -17.20
CA SER A 137 -6.73 16.47 -17.56
C SER A 137 -6.53 15.13 -16.84
N LEU A 138 -7.52 14.25 -16.93
CA LEU A 138 -7.42 12.92 -16.33
C LEU A 138 -6.29 12.06 -16.92
N GLY A 139 -5.96 12.28 -18.20
CA GLY A 139 -4.89 11.57 -18.88
C GLY A 139 -3.49 11.84 -18.30
N ASP A 140 -3.33 12.86 -17.47
CA ASP A 140 -2.06 13.18 -16.82
C ASP A 140 -1.81 12.32 -15.56
N CYS A 141 -2.85 11.68 -15.00
CA CYS A 141 -2.79 11.09 -13.67
C CYS A 141 -2.26 9.66 -13.64
N GLY A 142 -2.73 8.81 -14.54
CA GLY A 142 -2.29 7.42 -14.60
C GLY A 142 -0.97 7.19 -15.34
N SER A 143 -0.57 5.93 -15.36
CA SER A 143 0.38 5.31 -16.26
C SER A 143 -0.35 4.27 -17.14
N ASP A 144 0.41 3.48 -17.91
CA ASP A 144 -0.15 2.40 -18.74
C ASP A 144 -0.41 1.10 -17.93
N ALA A 145 -0.10 1.08 -16.62
CA ALA A 145 -0.35 -0.07 -15.76
C ALA A 145 -1.82 -0.11 -15.31
N LEU A 146 -2.44 -1.29 -15.32
CA LEU A 146 -3.87 -1.45 -15.00
C LEU A 146 -4.24 -0.95 -13.60
N TYR A 147 -3.40 -1.16 -12.59
CA TYR A 147 -3.68 -0.69 -11.22
C TYR A 147 -3.45 0.82 -11.03
N ASP A 148 -2.88 1.48 -12.04
CA ASP A 148 -2.47 2.88 -12.02
C ASP A 148 -2.93 3.60 -13.29
N ASP A 149 -4.06 3.20 -13.88
CA ASP A 149 -4.62 3.84 -15.06
C ASP A 149 -5.46 5.09 -14.69
N ALA A 150 -5.92 5.79 -15.71
CA ALA A 150 -6.53 7.11 -15.56
C ALA A 150 -7.86 7.08 -14.78
N ASP A 151 -8.63 6.00 -14.83
CA ASP A 151 -9.92 5.85 -14.17
C ASP A 151 -9.83 5.75 -12.65
N ASN A 152 -8.68 5.35 -12.13
CA ASN A 152 -8.37 5.30 -10.70
C ASN A 152 -8.05 6.67 -10.10
N TYR A 153 -8.10 7.74 -10.90
CA TYR A 153 -7.81 9.10 -10.45
C TYR A 153 -8.96 10.06 -10.72
N SER A 154 -8.90 11.23 -10.08
CA SER A 154 -9.54 12.45 -10.55
C SER A 154 -8.53 13.58 -10.64
N CYS A 155 -8.68 14.46 -11.62
CA CYS A 155 -7.91 15.70 -11.69
C CYS A 155 -8.70 16.81 -11.01
N THR A 156 -8.28 17.22 -9.81
CA THR A 156 -8.97 18.22 -8.98
C THR A 156 -7.97 19.28 -8.54
N ASP A 157 -8.32 20.56 -8.76
CA ASP A 157 -7.45 21.70 -8.47
C ASP A 157 -6.03 21.59 -9.07
N GLY A 158 -5.93 20.92 -10.22
CA GLY A 158 -4.67 20.66 -10.91
C GLY A 158 -3.78 19.59 -10.25
N GLY A 159 -4.29 18.81 -9.30
CA GLY A 159 -3.61 17.65 -8.72
C GLY A 159 -4.37 16.34 -8.98
N CYS A 160 -3.62 15.25 -9.14
CA CYS A 160 -4.14 13.91 -9.31
C CYS A 160 -4.50 13.31 -7.95
N ILE A 161 -5.78 12.97 -7.80
CA ILE A 161 -6.36 12.41 -6.59
C ILE A 161 -6.68 10.95 -6.87
N TYR A 162 -5.90 10.04 -6.28
CA TYR A 162 -6.23 8.61 -6.34
C TYR A 162 -7.56 8.35 -5.65
N ARG A 163 -8.47 7.66 -6.35
CA ARG A 163 -9.81 7.29 -5.90
C ARG A 163 -9.92 5.83 -5.49
N GLY A 164 -8.88 5.05 -5.73
CA GLY A 164 -8.92 3.62 -5.50
C GLY A 164 -8.95 2.78 -6.75
N CYS A 165 -8.88 1.47 -6.55
CA CYS A 165 -9.25 0.51 -7.57
C CYS A 165 -10.77 0.59 -7.84
N ASN A 166 -11.17 0.34 -9.08
CA ASN A 166 -12.55 0.28 -9.53
C ASN A 166 -13.00 -1.13 -9.94
N ARG A 167 -12.07 -2.10 -10.04
CA ARG A 167 -12.37 -3.49 -10.41
C ARG A 167 -11.28 -4.47 -9.94
N GLU A 168 -11.66 -5.73 -9.71
CA GLU A 168 -10.73 -6.80 -9.28
C GLU A 168 -9.54 -6.99 -10.21
N ALA A 169 -9.74 -6.83 -11.52
CA ALA A 169 -8.69 -7.02 -12.53
C ALA A 169 -7.46 -6.11 -12.34
N GLU A 170 -7.62 -4.99 -11.64
CA GLU A 170 -6.53 -4.08 -11.29
C GLU A 170 -5.66 -4.68 -10.18
N CYS A 171 -6.31 -5.30 -9.20
CA CYS A 171 -5.66 -5.94 -8.07
C CYS A 171 -5.03 -7.30 -8.45
N ASP A 172 -5.61 -8.01 -9.42
CA ASP A 172 -5.03 -9.23 -10.00
C ASP A 172 -3.62 -8.97 -10.56
N ALA A 173 -3.42 -7.83 -11.24
CA ALA A 173 -2.13 -7.46 -11.81
C ALA A 173 -1.07 -7.24 -10.71
N LEU A 174 -1.45 -6.55 -9.63
CA LEU A 174 -0.57 -6.36 -8.47
C LEU A 174 -0.26 -7.70 -7.78
N GLY A 175 -1.27 -8.54 -7.62
CA GLY A 175 -1.12 -9.84 -6.97
C GLY A 175 -0.20 -10.79 -7.74
N ALA A 176 -0.26 -10.76 -9.07
CA ALA A 176 0.62 -11.53 -9.94
C ALA A 176 2.11 -11.14 -9.77
N ASP A 177 2.41 -9.85 -9.57
CA ASP A 177 3.79 -9.36 -9.42
C ASP A 177 4.42 -9.81 -8.10
N VAL A 178 3.61 -9.95 -7.04
CA VAL A 178 4.08 -10.25 -5.68
C VAL A 178 3.86 -11.70 -5.27
N GLY A 179 3.13 -12.47 -6.07
CA GLY A 179 2.85 -13.88 -5.82
C GLY A 179 1.80 -14.13 -4.73
N GLN A 180 0.88 -13.18 -4.50
CA GLN A 180 -0.20 -13.28 -3.53
C GLN A 180 -1.49 -12.70 -4.14
N PRO A 181 -2.66 -13.31 -3.96
CA PRO A 181 -3.92 -12.74 -4.45
C PRO A 181 -4.25 -11.40 -3.74
N TYR A 182 -4.74 -10.43 -4.50
CA TYR A 182 -5.24 -9.15 -4.00
C TYR A 182 -6.65 -8.92 -4.52
N THR A 183 -7.49 -8.31 -3.69
CA THR A 183 -8.88 -7.95 -4.04
C THR A 183 -9.11 -6.46 -3.89
N CYS A 184 -10.02 -5.92 -4.70
CA CYS A 184 -10.44 -4.53 -4.63
C CYS A 184 -11.53 -4.36 -3.56
N ALA A 185 -11.17 -3.82 -2.40
CA ALA A 185 -12.10 -3.65 -1.27
C ALA A 185 -12.12 -2.21 -0.73
N ASP A 186 -13.28 -1.74 -0.28
CA ASP A 186 -13.44 -0.44 0.41
C ASP A 186 -13.53 -0.67 1.92
N LEU A 187 -12.54 -0.17 2.66
CA LEU A 187 -12.46 -0.27 4.12
C LEU A 187 -12.85 1.03 4.85
N GLY A 188 -13.62 1.92 4.21
CA GLY A 188 -14.18 3.12 4.83
C GLY A 188 -13.44 4.41 4.48
N GLY A 189 -12.95 4.53 3.25
CA GLY A 189 -12.24 5.73 2.77
C GLY A 189 -11.92 5.71 1.28
N GLY A 190 -12.45 4.73 0.54
CA GLY A 190 -12.10 4.45 -0.84
C GLY A 190 -11.71 2.98 -1.01
N SER A 191 -11.83 2.49 -2.24
CA SER A 191 -11.43 1.13 -2.59
C SER A 191 -9.91 1.04 -2.74
N PHE A 192 -9.26 0.00 -2.23
CA PHE A 192 -7.85 -0.25 -2.48
C PHE A 192 -7.62 -1.73 -2.75
N CYS A 193 -6.50 -2.05 -3.38
CA CYS A 193 -6.08 -3.44 -3.49
C CYS A 193 -5.51 -3.90 -2.15
N PHE A 194 -6.17 -4.86 -1.52
CA PHE A 194 -5.72 -5.50 -0.28
C PHE A 194 -5.30 -6.94 -0.55
N PRO A 195 -4.25 -7.46 0.13
CA PRO A 195 -3.95 -8.87 0.06
C PRO A 195 -5.11 -9.69 0.63
N GLU A 196 -5.52 -10.73 -0.08
CA GLU A 196 -6.52 -11.67 0.41
C GLU A 196 -5.95 -12.55 1.52
N CYS A 197 -6.83 -12.99 2.42
CA CYS A 197 -6.47 -13.88 3.51
C CYS A 197 -7.63 -14.81 3.91
N VAL A 198 -7.27 -15.92 4.53
CA VAL A 198 -8.18 -16.81 5.27
C VAL A 198 -7.89 -16.71 6.77
N THR A 199 -6.63 -16.50 7.12
CA THR A 199 -6.10 -16.40 8.48
C THR A 199 -5.12 -15.23 8.59
N ALA A 200 -4.83 -14.76 9.81
CA ALA A 200 -3.84 -13.71 10.02
C ALA A 200 -2.42 -14.08 9.51
N SER A 201 -2.11 -15.38 9.44
CA SER A 201 -0.83 -15.84 8.89
C SER A 201 -0.69 -15.64 7.38
N ASP A 202 -1.79 -15.52 6.65
CA ASP A 202 -1.76 -15.19 5.21
C ASP A 202 -1.33 -13.74 4.97
N CYS A 203 -1.39 -12.90 6.01
CA CYS A 203 -0.97 -11.49 5.97
C CYS A 203 0.53 -11.29 6.19
N SER A 204 1.30 -12.37 6.30
CA SER A 204 2.75 -12.31 6.40
C SER A 204 3.38 -11.94 5.06
N LEU A 205 3.77 -10.68 4.90
CA LEU A 205 4.45 -10.22 3.68
C LEU A 205 5.97 -10.50 3.70
N GLY A 206 6.45 -11.27 4.69
CA GLY A 206 7.86 -11.65 4.82
C GLY A 206 8.82 -10.48 5.08
N GLN A 207 8.31 -9.28 5.37
CA GLN A 207 9.08 -8.08 5.63
C GLN A 207 9.21 -7.83 7.15
N PRO A 208 10.40 -7.52 7.67
CA PRO A 208 10.55 -7.25 9.10
C PRO A 208 9.87 -5.93 9.47
N GLY A 209 8.89 -6.01 10.38
CA GLY A 209 7.95 -4.94 10.73
C GLY A 209 6.54 -5.15 10.17
N LEU A 210 6.39 -6.03 9.19
CA LEU A 210 5.12 -6.54 8.65
C LEU A 210 4.91 -8.00 9.05
N MET A 211 5.12 -8.29 10.34
CA MET A 211 4.90 -9.63 10.89
C MET A 211 3.39 -9.89 11.07
N ASP A 212 2.99 -11.17 11.06
CA ASP A 212 1.60 -11.64 11.20
C ASP A 212 0.85 -10.99 12.37
N ARG A 213 1.56 -10.62 13.44
CA ARG A 213 0.98 -9.99 14.62
C ARG A 213 0.52 -8.54 14.44
N ASN A 214 0.95 -7.87 13.37
CA ASN A 214 0.57 -6.49 13.05
C ASN A 214 -0.60 -6.43 12.06
N TYR A 215 -1.14 -7.59 11.69
CA TYR A 215 -2.24 -7.72 10.77
C TYR A 215 -3.30 -8.66 11.34
N GLU A 216 -4.54 -8.41 10.94
CA GLU A 216 -5.64 -9.35 11.12
C GLU A 216 -6.28 -9.65 9.77
N CYS A 217 -6.84 -10.84 9.65
CA CYS A 217 -7.68 -11.17 8.51
C CYS A 217 -9.12 -10.77 8.83
N ASP A 218 -9.57 -9.65 8.27
CA ASP A 218 -10.91 -9.10 8.46
C ASP A 218 -11.64 -9.12 7.12
N GLN A 219 -12.82 -9.76 7.08
CA GLN A 219 -13.63 -9.88 5.86
C GLN A 219 -12.88 -10.44 4.62
N GLY A 220 -11.88 -11.30 4.85
CA GLY A 220 -11.08 -11.91 3.77
C GLY A 220 -9.95 -11.03 3.25
N VAL A 221 -9.68 -9.88 3.87
CA VAL A 221 -8.56 -8.99 3.54
C VAL A 221 -7.63 -8.75 4.72
N CYS A 222 -6.35 -8.58 4.41
CA CYS A 222 -5.32 -8.26 5.41
C CYS A 222 -5.41 -6.81 5.86
N ARG A 223 -5.86 -6.60 7.09
CA ARG A 223 -5.97 -5.28 7.72
C ARG A 223 -4.83 -5.06 8.69
N TYR A 224 -4.15 -3.92 8.56
CA TYR A 224 -3.10 -3.52 9.51
C TYR A 224 -3.72 -3.10 10.85
N THR A 225 -3.31 -3.76 11.93
CA THR A 225 -3.77 -3.49 13.30
C THR A 225 -2.81 -2.61 14.10
N GLY A 226 -1.67 -2.26 13.49
CA GLY A 226 -0.64 -1.45 14.14
C GLY A 226 0.53 -2.26 14.66
N CYS A 227 1.60 -1.55 15.02
CA CYS A 227 2.69 -2.13 15.78
C CYS A 227 2.25 -2.40 17.23
N VAL A 228 2.80 -3.44 17.84
CA VAL A 228 2.57 -3.83 19.25
C VAL A 228 3.59 -3.20 20.18
N GLY A 229 4.82 -2.97 19.70
CA GLY A 229 5.85 -2.26 20.44
C GLY A 229 7.08 -1.91 19.62
N ASP A 230 8.04 -1.19 20.22
CA ASP A 230 9.25 -0.70 19.52
C ASP A 230 10.06 -1.83 18.84
N SER A 231 9.97 -3.08 19.34
CA SER A 231 10.61 -4.23 18.70
C SER A 231 10.07 -4.55 17.30
N ASP A 232 8.84 -4.15 16.97
CA ASP A 232 8.28 -4.27 15.62
C ASP A 232 8.95 -3.30 14.64
N CYS A 233 9.43 -2.18 15.16
CA CYS A 233 10.00 -1.09 14.36
C CYS A 233 11.53 -1.14 14.30
N ALA A 234 12.17 -1.96 15.13
CA ALA A 234 13.63 -2.01 15.27
C ALA A 234 14.37 -2.33 13.96
N SER A 235 13.77 -3.13 13.06
CA SER A 235 14.34 -3.44 11.74
C SER A 235 14.39 -2.25 10.79
N LEU A 236 13.57 -1.22 11.03
CA LEU A 236 13.49 -0.02 10.21
C LEU A 236 14.56 1.02 10.61
N GLY A 237 15.37 0.72 11.63
CA GLY A 237 16.41 1.60 12.15
C GLY A 237 15.90 2.45 13.31
N ASN A 238 15.92 3.78 13.17
CA ASN A 238 15.52 4.70 14.24
C ASN A 238 14.00 4.94 14.27
N PHE A 239 13.21 3.86 14.36
CA PHE A 239 11.75 3.92 14.42
C PHE A 239 11.24 3.37 15.76
N VAL A 240 10.14 3.94 16.23
CA VAL A 240 9.44 3.57 17.48
C VAL A 240 7.96 3.39 17.21
N CYS A 241 7.31 2.54 17.99
CA CYS A 241 5.88 2.26 17.86
C CYS A 241 5.08 3.29 18.66
N ARG A 242 4.23 4.08 18.00
CA ARG A 242 3.44 5.15 18.62
C ARG A 242 2.04 5.23 18.08
#